data_AF-A0A955MH31-F1
#
_entry.id   AF-A0A955MH31-F1
#
_cell.length_a   1.000
_cell.length_b   1.000
_cell.length_c   1.000
_cell.angle_alpha   90.00
_cell.angle_beta   90.00
_cell.angle_gamma   90.00
#
_symmetry.space_group_name_H-M   'P 1'
#
loop_
_entity.id
_entity.type
_entity.pdbx_description
1 polymer ?
#
loop_
_entity_poly.entity_id
_entity_poly.type
_entity_poly.pdbx_seq_one_letter_code
_entity_poly.pdbx_strand_id
1 'polypeptide(L)'
;MSIDLDNATILVHGRMKDSFFDLFNGRTIKDFYVMEGRPSLEAAKESCKQFLKRKITPTVIADNMAGFLFSINLVQEVWIAYQEADDQGVLCSIGSGILAVLAAKHQVPVLCYPAKVKEKLLGKEKDLCYFNGQRTAPSAVKAYVPLVEWVPGKYITKIYE
;
A
#
# COMPACT_ATOMS: atom_id res chain seq x y z
N MET A 1 -22.22 9.51 1.15
CA MET A 1 -21.61 10.22 2.28
C MET A 1 -20.36 10.90 1.74
N SER A 2 -20.29 12.24 1.73
CA SER A 2 -19.11 12.95 1.26
C SER A 2 -18.01 12.80 2.31
N ILE A 3 -16.89 12.18 1.96
CA ILE A 3 -15.70 12.16 2.82
C ILE A 3 -15.20 13.59 2.89
N ASP A 4 -15.16 14.14 4.10
CA ASP A 4 -14.46 15.39 4.37
C ASP A 4 -12.96 15.11 4.22
N LEU A 5 -12.42 15.43 3.04
CA LEU A 5 -11.03 15.20 2.71
C LEU A 5 -10.10 16.04 3.61
N ASP A 6 -10.58 17.16 4.17
CA ASP A 6 -9.78 18.04 5.02
C ASP A 6 -9.41 17.38 6.37
N ASN A 7 -10.12 16.31 6.74
CA ASN A 7 -9.88 15.53 7.97
C ASN A 7 -9.56 14.05 7.73
N ALA A 8 -9.34 13.63 6.48
CA ALA A 8 -9.13 12.23 6.15
C ALA A 8 -7.73 11.73 6.56
N THR A 9 -7.69 10.56 7.19
CA THR A 9 -6.49 9.75 7.37
C THR A 9 -6.42 8.70 6.25
N ILE A 10 -5.36 8.80 5.45
CA ILE A 10 -5.18 8.00 4.23
C ILE A 10 -4.11 6.94 4.45
N LEU A 11 -4.44 5.69 4.16
CA LEU A 11 -3.49 4.56 4.18
C LEU A 11 -2.99 4.27 2.76
N VAL A 12 -1.67 4.22 2.58
CA VAL A 12 -1.02 4.08 1.27
C VAL A 12 -0.13 2.83 1.25
N HIS A 13 -0.27 2.02 0.20
CA HIS A 13 0.52 0.81 0.01
C HIS A 13 0.97 0.62 -1.46
N GLY A 14 2.19 0.11 -1.62
CA GLY A 14 2.83 -0.12 -2.91
C GLY A 14 3.58 1.08 -3.48
N ARG A 15 4.20 0.88 -4.65
CA ARG A 15 5.09 1.87 -5.29
C ARG A 15 4.36 2.66 -6.37
N MET A 16 3.75 3.78 -5.99
CA MET A 16 2.95 4.64 -6.88
C MET A 16 3.80 5.44 -7.87
N LYS A 17 3.27 5.71 -9.07
CA LYS A 17 3.84 6.73 -9.99
C LYS A 17 3.90 8.10 -9.29
N ASP A 18 4.89 8.91 -9.67
CA ASP A 18 5.13 10.22 -9.03
C ASP A 18 3.93 11.18 -9.14
N SER A 19 3.10 11.06 -10.18
CA SER A 19 1.87 11.84 -10.40
C SER A 19 0.78 11.59 -9.36
N PHE A 20 0.80 10.44 -8.68
CA PHE A 20 -0.09 10.15 -7.56
C PHE A 20 0.03 11.22 -6.47
N PHE A 21 1.26 11.57 -6.12
CA PHE A 21 1.54 12.47 -5.01
C PHE A 21 1.13 13.91 -5.34
N ASP A 22 1.06 14.28 -6.63
CA ASP A 22 0.60 15.59 -7.07
C ASP A 22 -0.90 15.81 -6.86
N LEU A 23 -1.68 14.74 -6.70
CA LEU A 23 -3.12 14.83 -6.38
C LEU A 23 -3.39 15.57 -5.07
N PHE A 24 -2.42 15.58 -4.16
CA PHE A 24 -2.54 16.15 -2.82
C PHE A 24 -1.89 17.54 -2.69
N ASN A 25 -1.31 18.09 -3.76
CA ASN A 25 -0.73 19.43 -3.73
C ASN A 25 -1.81 20.47 -3.40
N GLY A 26 -1.58 21.26 -2.36
CA GLY A 26 -2.50 22.31 -1.92
C GLY A 26 -3.77 21.80 -1.23
N ARG A 27 -3.87 20.50 -0.94
CA ARG A 27 -4.96 19.95 -0.12
C ARG A 27 -4.55 19.89 1.34
N THR A 28 -5.50 20.16 2.23
CA THR A 28 -5.37 19.83 3.65
C THR A 28 -5.73 18.36 3.78
N ILE A 29 -4.81 17.51 4.22
CA ILE A 29 -5.09 16.12 4.57
C ILE A 29 -4.56 15.95 5.99
N LYS A 30 -5.35 15.28 6.85
CA LYS A 30 -4.99 15.15 8.26
C LYS A 30 -3.73 14.33 8.43
N ASP A 31 -3.72 13.09 7.93
CA ASP A 31 -2.62 12.15 8.12
C ASP A 31 -2.45 11.23 6.90
N PHE A 32 -1.19 10.91 6.57
CA PHE A 32 -0.84 9.80 5.69
C PHE A 32 -0.13 8.71 6.48
N TYR A 33 -0.61 7.48 6.36
CA TYR A 33 0.06 6.28 6.84
C TYR A 33 0.59 5.49 5.65
N VAL A 34 1.87 5.16 5.66
CA VAL A 34 2.54 4.45 4.57
C VAL A 34 3.04 3.12 5.09
N MET A 35 2.57 2.03 4.47
CA MET A 35 3.05 0.68 4.77
C MET A 35 4.50 0.50 4.31
N GLU A 36 5.32 -0.17 5.13
CA GLU A 36 6.73 -0.37 4.85
C GLU A 36 6.97 -1.14 3.55
N GLY A 37 6.09 -2.08 3.21
CA GLY A 37 6.10 -2.82 1.94
C GLY A 37 7.18 -3.89 1.90
N ARG A 38 7.10 -4.87 2.81
CA ARG A 38 7.97 -6.05 2.75
C ARG A 38 7.70 -6.86 1.47
N PRO A 39 8.71 -7.56 0.94
CA PRO A 39 10.05 -7.74 1.51
C PRO A 39 11.04 -6.61 1.19
N SER A 40 10.80 -5.82 0.13
CA SER A 40 11.81 -4.88 -0.40
C SER A 40 12.03 -3.63 0.44
N LEU A 41 10.97 -3.14 1.11
CA LEU A 41 10.92 -1.87 1.83
C LEU A 41 11.08 -0.61 0.95
N GLU A 42 11.15 -0.77 -0.38
CA GLU A 42 11.28 0.37 -1.29
C GLU A 42 9.97 1.17 -1.39
N ALA A 43 8.81 0.56 -1.08
CA ALA A 43 7.52 1.23 -1.12
C ALA A 43 7.44 2.43 -0.17
N ALA A 44 7.71 2.23 1.13
CA ALA A 44 7.74 3.34 2.07
C ALA A 44 8.86 4.34 1.77
N LYS A 45 10.05 3.85 1.43
CA LYS A 45 11.20 4.72 1.14
C LYS A 45 10.93 5.69 -0.02
N GLU A 46 10.35 5.19 -1.12
CA GLU A 46 10.03 6.02 -2.28
C GLU A 46 8.84 6.94 -2.00
N SER A 47 7.77 6.42 -1.40
CA SER A 47 6.55 7.18 -1.13
C SER A 47 6.81 8.31 -0.14
N CYS A 48 7.50 8.03 0.97
CA CYS A 48 7.86 9.05 1.95
C CYS A 48 8.75 10.13 1.35
N LYS A 49 9.71 9.76 0.48
CA LYS A 49 10.52 10.75 -0.25
C LYS A 49 9.65 11.65 -1.14
N GLN A 50 8.63 11.12 -1.80
CA GLN A 50 7.74 11.91 -2.67
C GLN A 50 6.78 12.81 -1.88
N PHE A 51 6.27 12.35 -0.74
CA PHE A 51 5.48 13.18 0.18
C PHE A 51 6.31 14.34 0.74
N LEU A 52 7.53 14.06 1.22
CA LEU A 52 8.40 15.09 1.78
C LEU A 52 8.76 16.19 0.77
N LYS A 53 8.97 15.84 -0.52
CA LYS A 53 9.16 16.83 -1.60
C LYS A 53 7.98 17.79 -1.75
N ARG A 54 6.77 17.36 -1.36
CA ARG A 54 5.52 18.13 -1.41
C ARG A 54 5.14 18.71 -0.05
N LYS A 55 6.08 18.73 0.90
CA LYS A 55 5.90 19.24 2.27
C LYS A 55 4.79 18.52 3.04
N ILE A 56 4.55 17.25 2.70
CA ILE A 56 3.66 16.34 3.44
C ILE A 56 4.55 15.41 4.26
N THR A 57 4.28 15.29 5.56
CA THR A 57 5.02 14.40 6.46
C THR A 57 4.17 13.17 6.76
N PRO A 58 4.47 12.00 6.16
CA PRO A 58 3.73 10.77 6.44
C PRO A 58 4.26 10.06 7.69
N THR A 59 3.44 9.18 8.24
CA THR A 59 3.80 8.19 9.26
C THR A 59 4.06 6.84 8.59
N VAL A 60 5.23 6.25 8.80
CA VAL A 60 5.53 4.89 8.32
C VAL A 60 5.06 3.87 9.36
N ILE A 61 4.45 2.77 8.89
CA ILE A 61 4.02 1.65 9.72
C ILE A 61 4.51 0.31 9.15
N ALA A 62 4.68 -0.69 10.01
CA ALA A 62 4.83 -2.06 9.54
C ALA A 62 3.52 -2.54 8.91
N ASP A 63 3.61 -3.46 7.94
CA ASP A 63 2.46 -3.87 7.13
C ASP A 63 1.28 -4.41 7.98
N ASN A 64 1.59 -5.14 9.05
CA ASN A 64 0.59 -5.71 9.95
C ASN A 64 -0.16 -4.67 10.81
N MET A 65 0.41 -3.48 11.01
CA MET A 65 -0.20 -2.43 11.83
C MET A 65 -1.42 -1.80 11.16
N ALA A 66 -1.58 -1.98 9.84
CA ALA A 66 -2.78 -1.55 9.12
C ALA A 66 -4.06 -2.09 9.77
N GLY A 67 -4.05 -3.37 10.19
CA GLY A 67 -5.18 -3.99 10.88
C GLY A 67 -5.54 -3.30 12.20
N PHE A 68 -4.54 -2.82 12.95
CA PHE A 68 -4.77 -2.03 14.16
C PHE A 68 -5.42 -0.69 13.82
N LEU A 69 -4.94 0.03 12.79
CA LEU A 69 -5.53 1.31 12.37
C LEU A 69 -7.01 1.16 11.97
N PHE A 70 -7.36 0.07 11.26
CA PHE A 70 -8.76 -0.26 10.97
C PHE A 70 -9.56 -0.55 12.24
N SER A 71 -9.01 -1.29 13.21
CA SER A 71 -9.71 -1.67 14.44
C SER A 71 -10.14 -0.48 15.30
N ILE A 72 -9.40 0.63 15.23
CA ILE A 72 -9.70 1.88 15.93
C ILE A 72 -10.44 2.89 15.03
N ASN A 73 -10.93 2.47 13.86
CA ASN A 73 -11.61 3.29 12.85
C ASN A 73 -10.81 4.53 12.41
N LEU A 74 -9.48 4.43 12.42
CA LEU A 74 -8.62 5.55 12.04
C LEU A 74 -8.52 5.74 10.53
N VAL A 75 -8.66 4.69 9.71
CA VAL A 75 -8.52 4.80 8.25
C VAL A 75 -9.81 5.29 7.62
N GLN A 76 -9.76 6.33 6.77
CA GLN A 76 -10.91 6.81 5.98
C GLN A 76 -10.77 6.55 4.49
N GLU A 77 -9.57 6.27 4.00
CA GLU A 77 -9.33 5.98 2.59
C GLU A 77 -8.09 5.10 2.42
N VAL A 78 -8.14 4.14 1.48
CA VAL A 78 -7.01 3.27 1.14
C VAL A 78 -6.58 3.52 -0.30
N TRP A 79 -5.28 3.68 -0.51
CA TRP A 79 -4.66 3.71 -1.83
C TRP A 79 -3.68 2.55 -2.02
N ILE A 80 -3.88 1.78 -3.09
CA ILE A 80 -3.02 0.65 -3.46
C ILE A 80 -2.44 0.81 -4.86
N ALA A 81 -1.16 0.48 -5.02
CA ALA A 81 -0.51 0.48 -6.33
C ALA A 81 -0.93 -0.74 -7.14
N TYR A 82 -1.25 -0.56 -8.42
CA TYR A 82 -1.56 -1.66 -9.34
C TYR A 82 -0.71 -1.62 -10.61
N GLN A 83 -0.40 -2.78 -11.18
CA GLN A 83 0.42 -2.89 -12.39
C GLN A 83 -0.37 -3.36 -13.63
N GLU A 84 -1.46 -4.10 -13.43
CA GLU A 84 -2.34 -4.62 -14.48
C GLU A 84 -3.78 -4.62 -13.97
N ALA A 85 -4.74 -4.43 -14.87
CA ALA A 85 -6.16 -4.39 -14.56
C ALA A 85 -6.96 -5.03 -15.71
N ASP A 86 -8.06 -5.68 -15.37
CA ASP A 86 -9.06 -6.17 -16.31
C ASP A 86 -10.48 -5.93 -15.75
N ASP A 87 -11.49 -6.56 -16.35
CA ASP A 87 -12.89 -6.45 -15.94
C ASP A 87 -13.20 -7.13 -14.59
N GLN A 88 -12.34 -8.03 -14.10
CA GLN A 88 -12.52 -8.81 -12.89
C GLN A 88 -11.76 -8.25 -11.69
N GLY A 89 -10.78 -7.37 -11.90
CA GLY A 89 -9.98 -6.79 -10.82
C GLY A 89 -8.65 -6.21 -11.26
N VAL A 90 -7.72 -6.17 -10.32
CA VAL A 90 -6.39 -5.57 -10.51
C VAL A 90 -5.29 -6.43 -9.90
N LEU A 91 -4.13 -6.43 -10.54
CA LEU A 91 -2.90 -7.02 -10.02
C LEU A 91 -2.12 -5.95 -9.25
N CYS A 92 -2.03 -6.11 -7.93
CA CYS A 92 -1.46 -5.14 -7.00
C CYS A 92 -0.22 -5.66 -6.27
N SER A 93 0.56 -4.75 -5.67
CA SER A 93 1.63 -5.12 -4.74
C SER A 93 1.09 -5.98 -3.58
N ILE A 94 1.82 -7.03 -3.20
CA ILE A 94 1.44 -7.97 -2.14
C ILE A 94 1.10 -7.25 -0.83
N GLY A 95 0.03 -7.67 -0.15
CA GLY A 95 -0.56 -7.02 1.02
C GLY A 95 -1.82 -6.20 0.69
N SER A 96 -2.04 -5.84 -0.58
CA SER A 96 -3.23 -5.11 -1.02
C SER A 96 -4.54 -5.87 -0.80
N GLY A 97 -4.54 -7.19 -0.90
CA GLY A 97 -5.71 -8.03 -0.65
C GLY A 97 -6.17 -7.98 0.81
N ILE A 98 -5.22 -7.90 1.75
CA ILE A 98 -5.51 -7.71 3.18
C ILE A 98 -6.21 -6.36 3.39
N LEU A 99 -5.67 -5.29 2.80
CA LEU A 99 -6.28 -3.96 2.88
C LEU A 99 -7.67 -3.93 2.27
N ALA A 100 -7.85 -4.56 1.10
CA ALA A 100 -9.13 -4.61 0.39
C ALA A 100 -10.23 -5.28 1.25
N VAL A 101 -9.91 -6.39 1.90
CA VAL A 101 -10.85 -7.10 2.80
C VAL A 101 -11.16 -6.29 4.04
N LEU A 102 -10.13 -5.68 4.68
CA LEU A 102 -10.33 -4.83 5.85
C LEU A 102 -11.16 -3.59 5.51
N ALA A 103 -10.84 -2.93 4.40
CA ALA A 103 -11.56 -1.75 3.93
C ALA A 103 -13.03 -2.06 3.66
N ALA A 104 -13.32 -3.18 2.98
CA ALA A 104 -14.70 -3.62 2.76
C ALA A 104 -15.45 -3.87 4.07
N LYS A 105 -14.83 -4.52 5.06
CA LYS A 105 -15.42 -4.75 6.38
C LYS A 105 -15.72 -3.44 7.14
N HIS A 106 -14.85 -2.44 6.98
CA HIS A 106 -14.96 -1.14 7.66
C HIS A 106 -15.64 -0.05 6.82
N GLN A 107 -16.17 -0.39 5.64
CA GLN A 107 -16.82 0.56 4.72
C GLN A 107 -15.90 1.72 4.29
N VAL A 108 -14.61 1.42 4.15
CA VAL A 108 -13.58 2.36 3.68
C VAL A 108 -13.37 2.16 2.18
N PRO A 109 -13.35 3.23 1.37
CA PRO A 109 -13.09 3.12 -0.05
C PRO A 109 -11.64 2.68 -0.35
N VAL A 110 -11.49 1.86 -1.39
CA VAL A 110 -10.20 1.41 -1.92
C VAL A 110 -10.00 2.00 -3.30
N LEU A 111 -8.95 2.78 -3.47
CA LEU A 111 -8.60 3.43 -4.72
C LEU A 111 -7.28 2.87 -5.24
N CYS A 112 -7.26 2.53 -6.52
CA CYS A 112 -6.09 1.98 -7.18
C CYS A 112 -5.42 3.06 -8.02
N TYR A 113 -4.09 3.19 -7.92
CA TYR A 113 -3.31 4.11 -8.77
C TYR A 113 -2.15 3.36 -9.45
N PRO A 114 -1.74 3.73 -10.68
CA PRO A 114 -0.73 2.98 -11.40
C PRO A 114 0.60 2.92 -10.66
N ALA A 115 1.18 1.72 -10.62
CA ALA A 115 2.50 1.48 -10.07
C ALA A 115 3.59 2.12 -10.93
N LYS A 116 4.63 2.61 -10.28
CA LYS A 116 5.82 3.19 -10.92
C LYS A 116 6.64 2.14 -11.66
N VAL A 117 6.68 0.93 -11.11
CA VAL A 117 7.48 -0.19 -11.60
C VAL A 117 6.60 -1.43 -11.55
N LYS A 118 6.60 -2.23 -12.62
CA LYS A 118 5.99 -3.57 -12.60
C LYS A 118 6.86 -4.50 -11.75
N GLU A 119 6.27 -5.07 -10.73
CA GLU A 119 6.91 -6.08 -9.90
C GLU A 119 6.87 -7.45 -10.59
N LYS A 120 7.83 -8.32 -10.21
CA LYS A 120 7.81 -9.72 -10.62
C LYS A 120 6.70 -10.45 -9.85
N LEU A 121 6.27 -11.62 -10.31
CA LEU A 121 5.30 -12.43 -9.56
C LEU A 121 5.87 -12.97 -8.25
N LEU A 122 7.12 -13.44 -8.28
CA LEU A 122 7.81 -14.06 -7.16
C LEU A 122 9.17 -13.41 -6.90
N GLY A 123 9.45 -13.20 -5.62
CA GLY A 123 10.75 -12.81 -5.08
C GLY A 123 11.63 -14.02 -4.79
N LYS A 124 12.76 -13.77 -4.10
CA LYS A 124 13.68 -14.82 -3.67
C LYS A 124 13.48 -15.09 -2.19
N GLU A 125 13.70 -16.32 -1.75
CA GLU A 125 13.59 -16.69 -0.33
C GLU A 125 14.42 -15.78 0.59
N LYS A 126 15.60 -15.38 0.11
CA LYS A 126 16.50 -14.48 0.83
C LYS A 126 15.86 -13.13 1.17
N ASP A 127 14.90 -12.65 0.39
CA ASP A 127 14.28 -11.33 0.56
C ASP A 127 13.42 -11.32 1.84
N LEU A 128 12.93 -12.49 2.26
CA LEU A 128 12.20 -12.68 3.51
C LEU A 128 13.09 -13.20 4.65
N CYS A 129 14.00 -14.15 4.36
CA CYS A 129 14.88 -14.79 5.35
C CYS A 129 16.06 -13.92 5.79
N TYR A 130 16.27 -12.75 5.18
CA TYR A 130 17.28 -11.78 5.57
C TYR A 130 16.71 -10.37 5.65
N PHE A 131 17.26 -9.60 6.57
CA PHE A 131 17.03 -8.17 6.70
C PHE A 131 18.36 -7.50 7.08
N ASN A 132 18.78 -6.50 6.30
CA ASN A 132 20.06 -5.79 6.49
C ASN A 132 21.28 -6.72 6.68
N GLY A 133 21.39 -7.77 5.86
CA GLY A 133 22.47 -8.76 5.94
C GLY A 133 22.36 -9.77 7.09
N GLN A 134 21.45 -9.57 8.03
CA GLN A 134 21.19 -10.49 9.13
C GLN A 134 20.08 -11.48 8.77
N ARG A 135 20.30 -12.76 9.08
CA ARG A 135 19.30 -13.80 8.90
C ARG A 135 18.16 -13.63 9.91
N THR A 136 16.92 -13.60 9.44
CA THR A 136 15.70 -13.40 10.25
C THR A 136 14.97 -14.69 10.60
N ALA A 137 15.26 -15.79 9.90
CA ALA A 137 14.68 -17.10 10.14
C ALA A 137 15.74 -18.22 10.05
N PRO A 138 15.61 -19.34 10.79
CA PRO A 138 16.60 -20.42 10.81
C PRO A 138 17.00 -20.93 9.42
N SER A 139 18.24 -21.40 9.26
CA SER A 139 18.80 -21.74 7.94
C SER A 139 18.07 -22.84 7.17
N ALA A 140 17.36 -23.72 7.87
CA ALA A 140 16.63 -24.84 7.28
C ALA A 140 15.21 -24.49 6.81
N VAL A 141 14.69 -23.29 7.11
CA VAL A 141 13.33 -22.92 6.68
C VAL A 141 13.32 -22.43 5.24
N LYS A 142 12.24 -22.77 4.52
CA LYS A 142 11.96 -22.23 3.20
C LYS A 142 11.07 -21.00 3.31
N ALA A 143 11.22 -20.05 2.39
CA ALA A 143 10.32 -18.91 2.28
C ALA A 143 9.55 -18.90 0.95
N TYR A 144 8.28 -18.53 1.01
CA TYR A 144 7.46 -18.26 -0.16
C TYR A 144 7.21 -16.75 -0.25
N VAL A 145 7.55 -16.14 -1.38
CA VAL A 145 7.64 -14.68 -1.51
C VAL A 145 6.88 -14.21 -2.75
N PRO A 146 5.53 -14.24 -2.74
CA PRO A 146 4.75 -13.51 -3.74
C PRO A 146 5.01 -12.02 -3.57
N LEU A 147 5.14 -11.30 -4.69
CA LEU A 147 5.35 -9.84 -4.68
C LEU A 147 4.13 -9.09 -5.21
N VAL A 148 3.23 -9.78 -5.91
CA VAL A 148 1.95 -9.25 -6.34
C VAL A 148 0.84 -10.25 -6.05
N GLU A 149 -0.38 -9.73 -5.99
CA GLU A 149 -1.58 -10.51 -5.81
C GLU A 149 -2.75 -9.90 -6.58
N TRP A 150 -3.75 -10.72 -6.88
CA TRP A 150 -4.97 -10.28 -7.52
C TRP A 150 -5.97 -9.75 -6.48
N VAL A 151 -6.44 -8.52 -6.66
CA VAL A 151 -7.50 -7.92 -5.86
C VAL A 151 -8.78 -7.89 -6.71
N PRO A 152 -9.82 -8.64 -6.33
CA PRO A 152 -11.09 -8.65 -7.06
C PRO A 152 -11.76 -7.27 -7.11
N GLY A 153 -12.33 -6.93 -8.27
CA GLY A 153 -12.98 -5.64 -8.53
C GLY A 153 -14.10 -5.29 -7.54
N LYS A 154 -14.76 -6.31 -6.95
CA LYS A 154 -15.78 -6.10 -5.91
C LYS A 154 -15.29 -5.36 -4.65
N TYR A 155 -13.98 -5.32 -4.40
CA TYR A 155 -13.40 -4.59 -3.29
C TYR A 155 -12.89 -3.20 -3.67
N ILE A 156 -12.92 -2.85 -4.95
CA ILE A 156 -12.32 -1.62 -5.48
C ILE A 156 -13.41 -0.58 -5.66
N THR A 157 -13.18 0.60 -5.12
CA THR A 157 -14.08 1.75 -5.30
C THR A 157 -13.78 2.51 -6.58
N LYS A 158 -12.49 2.69 -6.90
CA LYS A 158 -12.08 3.42 -8.12
C LYS A 158 -10.69 3.00 -8.59
N ILE A 159 -10.51 2.92 -9.89
CA ILE A 159 -9.19 2.74 -10.54
C ILE A 159 -8.84 4.04 -11.28
N TYR A 160 -7.62 4.53 -11.11
CA TYR A 160 -7.08 5.71 -11.78
C TYR A 160 -6.10 5.27 -12.89
N GLU A 161 -6.02 6.03 -13.98
CA GLU A 161 -5.14 5.75 -15.13
C GLU A 161 -4.04 6.81 -15.30
#